data_AF-Q0Q015-F1
#
_entry.id   AF-Q0Q015-F1
#
_cell.length_a   1.000
_cell.length_b   1.000
_cell.length_c   1.000
_cell.angle_alpha   90.00
_cell.angle_beta   90.00
_cell.angle_gamma   90.00
#
_symmetry.space_group_name_H-M   'P 1'
#
loop_
_entity.id
_entity.type
_entity.pdbx_description
1 polymer ?
#
loop_
_entity_poly.entity_id
_entity_poly.type
_entity_poly.pdbx_seq_one_letter_code
_entity_poly.pdbx_strand_id
1 'polypeptide(L)'
;LKQFFILSVMLILFFGKPPPVEGDCGDDPNAEPGCGWNCGRKCSDVGTKVICPRIYCPTTCQCISGYYYDQNTNKCVLPEDCSPNQE
;
A
#
# COMPACT_ATOMS: atom_id res chain seq x y z
N LEU A 1 -7.98 29.65 33.04
CA LEU A 1 -8.49 28.26 32.87
C LEU A 1 -8.73 27.87 31.41
N LYS A 2 -9.45 28.67 30.61
CA LYS A 2 -9.71 28.37 29.19
C LYS A 2 -8.44 28.30 28.31
N GLN A 3 -7.43 29.16 28.57
CA GLN A 3 -6.17 29.17 27.81
C GLN A 3 -5.33 27.89 27.98
N PHE A 4 -5.35 27.29 29.18
CA PHE A 4 -4.59 26.06 29.47
C PHE A 4 -5.21 24.82 28.79
N PHE A 5 -6.54 24.79 28.65
CA PHE A 5 -7.23 23.71 27.92
C PHE A 5 -6.88 23.69 26.43
N ILE A 6 -6.73 24.86 25.79
CA ILE A 6 -6.41 24.94 24.36
C ILE A 6 -4.97 24.47 24.10
N LEU A 7 -4.02 24.82 24.98
CA LEU A 7 -2.63 24.34 24.87
C LEU A 7 -2.53 22.82 25.04
N SER A 8 -3.29 22.22 25.97
CA SER A 8 -3.31 20.77 26.17
C SER A 8 -3.93 20.01 25.00
N VAL A 9 -4.95 20.56 24.34
CA VAL A 9 -5.56 19.94 23.15
C VAL A 9 -4.61 19.99 21.95
N MET A 10 -3.87 21.09 21.77
CA MET A 10 -2.88 21.22 20.69
C MET A 10 -1.72 20.21 20.84
N LEU A 11 -1.26 19.92 22.05
CA LEU A 11 -0.19 18.92 22.27
C LEU A 11 -0.63 17.50 21.86
N ILE A 12 -1.89 17.14 22.10
CA ILE A 12 -2.43 15.81 21.75
C ILE A 12 -2.50 15.64 20.21
N LEU A 13 -2.72 16.73 19.47
CA LEU A 13 -2.80 16.71 18.01
C LEU A 13 -1.43 16.64 17.31
N PHE A 14 -0.34 17.09 17.93
CA PHE A 14 1.00 17.07 17.32
C PHE A 14 1.87 15.86 17.73
N PHE A 15 1.64 15.25 18.89
CA PHE A 15 2.46 14.13 19.39
C PHE A 15 1.72 12.78 19.42
N GLY A 16 0.44 12.75 19.05
CA GLY A 16 -0.41 11.57 19.13
C GLY A 16 -0.57 10.79 17.83
N LYS A 17 0.15 11.09 16.74
CA LYS A 17 0.11 10.19 15.57
C LYS A 17 0.88 8.93 15.97
N PRO A 18 0.21 7.77 16.11
CA PRO A 18 0.93 6.53 16.38
C PRO A 18 2.00 6.35 15.30
N PRO A 19 3.13 5.69 15.60
CA PRO A 19 4.05 5.27 14.54
C PRO A 19 3.23 4.58 13.44
N PRO A 20 3.54 4.81 12.15
CA PRO A 20 2.86 4.10 11.07
C PRO A 20 2.88 2.62 11.43
N VAL A 21 1.70 2.01 11.49
CA VAL A 21 1.58 0.61 11.90
C VAL A 21 2.51 -0.16 10.96
N GLU A 22 3.44 -0.96 11.50
CA GLU A 22 4.18 -1.92 10.67
C GLU A 22 3.13 -2.89 10.12
N GLY A 23 2.73 -2.65 8.87
CA GLY A 23 1.54 -3.24 8.26
C GLY A 23 0.44 -2.25 7.87
N ASP A 24 0.70 -0.95 7.82
CA ASP A 24 -0.17 0.01 7.14
C ASP A 24 0.30 0.18 5.70
N CYS A 25 -0.57 -0.12 4.74
CA CYS A 25 -0.34 0.16 3.32
C CYS A 25 -0.75 1.57 2.90
N GLY A 26 -0.76 2.46 3.90
CA GLY A 26 -1.03 3.87 3.73
C GLY A 26 -2.49 4.07 3.33
N ASP A 27 -2.68 4.75 2.21
CA ASP A 27 -3.98 5.15 1.68
C ASP A 27 -4.46 4.24 0.55
N ASP A 28 -3.83 3.08 0.32
CA ASP A 28 -4.27 2.12 -0.68
C ASP A 28 -5.19 1.04 -0.07
N PRO A 29 -6.53 1.12 -0.27
CA PRO A 29 -7.48 0.16 0.29
C PRO A 29 -7.39 -1.22 -0.37
N ASN A 30 -6.66 -1.35 -1.47
CA ASN A 30 -6.49 -2.58 -2.23
C ASN A 30 -5.14 -3.26 -1.96
N ALA A 31 -4.40 -2.77 -0.97
CA ALA A 31 -3.15 -3.33 -0.51
C ALA A 31 -3.24 -3.78 0.94
N GLU A 32 -2.50 -4.83 1.28
CA GLU A 32 -2.38 -5.36 2.62
C GLU A 32 -0.91 -5.70 2.93
N PRO A 33 -0.56 -5.87 4.21
CA PRO A 33 0.78 -6.31 4.58
C PRO A 33 1.10 -7.69 4.02
N GLY A 34 2.24 -7.81 3.34
CA GLY A 34 2.70 -9.08 2.82
C GLY A 34 3.87 -8.94 1.85
N CYS A 35 3.92 -9.82 0.86
CA CYS A 35 5.02 -9.89 -0.09
C CYS A 35 4.92 -8.80 -1.17
N GLY A 36 5.47 -7.61 -0.93
CA GLY A 36 5.30 -6.47 -1.85
C GLY A 36 6.08 -6.54 -3.16
N TRP A 37 6.60 -7.70 -3.53
CA TRP A 37 7.06 -7.95 -4.90
C TRP A 37 5.91 -8.05 -5.90
N ASN A 38 4.69 -8.31 -5.41
CA ASN A 38 3.48 -8.42 -6.24
C ASN A 38 3.66 -9.37 -7.43
N CYS A 39 4.40 -10.45 -7.23
CA CYS A 39 4.69 -11.39 -8.32
C CYS A 39 3.40 -12.00 -8.89
N GLY A 40 3.24 -11.96 -10.22
CA GLY A 40 2.02 -12.40 -10.90
C GLY A 40 0.81 -11.51 -10.66
N ARG A 41 1.03 -10.35 -10.04
CA ARG A 41 0.04 -9.31 -9.73
C ARG A 41 0.60 -7.92 -10.03
N LYS A 42 1.48 -7.76 -11.01
CA LYS A 42 1.81 -6.44 -11.59
C LYS A 42 0.94 -6.18 -12.80
N CYS A 43 0.62 -4.94 -13.11
CA CYS A 43 -0.13 -4.62 -14.34
C CYS A 43 0.53 -5.21 -15.62
N SER A 44 1.87 -5.33 -15.64
CA SER A 44 2.62 -6.03 -16.69
C SER A 44 2.33 -7.53 -16.81
N ASP A 45 1.75 -8.13 -15.79
CA ASP A 45 1.48 -9.57 -15.68
C ASP A 45 0.04 -9.92 -16.09
N VAL A 46 -0.83 -8.94 -16.35
CA VAL A 46 -2.24 -9.16 -16.70
C VAL A 46 -2.34 -10.03 -17.96
N GLY A 47 -3.14 -11.10 -17.87
CA GLY A 47 -3.30 -12.08 -18.97
C GLY A 47 -2.10 -13.01 -19.18
N THR A 48 -1.03 -12.89 -18.39
CA THR A 48 0.16 -13.73 -18.49
C THR A 48 0.25 -14.71 -17.33
N LYS A 49 0.85 -15.88 -17.58
CA LYS A 49 1.14 -16.86 -16.53
C LYS A 49 2.54 -16.61 -15.97
N VAL A 50 2.63 -15.99 -14.80
CA VAL A 50 3.89 -15.74 -14.09
C VAL A 50 4.17 -16.86 -13.08
N ILE A 51 5.41 -17.35 -13.06
CA ILE A 51 5.87 -18.31 -12.05
C ILE A 51 6.56 -17.54 -10.94
N CYS A 52 5.99 -17.60 -9.73
CA CYS A 52 6.54 -16.92 -8.56
C CYS A 52 7.39 -17.87 -7.72
N PRO A 53 8.70 -17.60 -7.55
CA PRO A 53 9.54 -18.42 -6.70
C PRO A 53 9.11 -18.29 -5.24
N ARG A 54 9.09 -19.41 -4.51
CA ARG A 54 8.76 -19.43 -3.08
C ARG A 54 9.99 -19.09 -2.24
N ILE A 55 10.53 -17.89 -2.43
CA ILE A 55 11.66 -17.37 -1.65
C ILE A 55 11.18 -16.37 -0.61
N TYR A 56 12.01 -16.11 0.41
CA TYR A 56 11.74 -15.07 1.39
C TYR A 56 11.64 -13.71 0.67
N CYS A 57 10.61 -12.94 1.01
CA CYS A 57 10.46 -11.57 0.55
C CYS A 57 10.21 -10.63 1.75
N PRO A 58 10.63 -9.36 1.65
CA PRO A 58 10.34 -8.37 2.67
C PRO A 58 8.83 -8.23 2.90
N THR A 59 8.43 -8.12 4.17
CA THR A 59 7.04 -7.77 4.51
C THR A 59 6.86 -6.27 4.27
N THR A 60 6.20 -5.95 3.16
CA THR A 60 5.80 -4.59 2.75
C THR A 60 4.34 -4.64 2.31
N CYS A 61 3.94 -3.97 1.24
CA CYS A 61 2.57 -3.95 0.76
C CYS A 61 2.38 -4.83 -0.47
N GLN A 62 1.51 -5.83 -0.33
CA GLN A 62 1.05 -6.67 -1.42
C GLN A 62 -0.36 -6.28 -1.84
N CYS A 63 -0.66 -6.33 -3.14
CA CYS A 63 -2.03 -6.18 -3.61
C CYS A 63 -2.87 -7.38 -3.16
N ILE A 64 -4.07 -7.08 -2.67
CA ILE A 64 -5.06 -8.11 -2.30
C ILE A 64 -5.46 -8.93 -3.53
N SER A 65 -6.08 -10.07 -3.31
CA SER A 65 -6.48 -10.96 -4.41
C SER A 65 -7.40 -10.24 -5.41
N GLY A 66 -7.08 -10.35 -6.71
CA GLY A 66 -7.84 -9.71 -7.78
C GLY A 66 -7.30 -8.34 -8.21
N TYR A 67 -6.41 -7.73 -7.43
CA TYR A 67 -5.81 -6.43 -7.73
C TYR A 67 -4.37 -6.58 -8.21
N TYR A 68 -3.96 -5.64 -9.04
CA TYR A 68 -2.67 -5.59 -9.71
C TYR A 68 -1.94 -4.30 -9.38
N TYR A 69 -0.64 -4.40 -9.10
CA TYR A 69 0.22 -3.27 -8.83
C TYR A 69 0.50 -2.49 -10.12
N ASP A 70 -0.04 -1.28 -10.19
CA ASP A 70 0.26 -0.30 -11.23
C ASP A 70 1.47 0.53 -10.80
N GLN A 71 2.57 0.37 -11.54
CA GLN A 71 3.84 1.02 -11.25
C GLN A 71 3.80 2.53 -11.53
N ASN A 72 2.88 2.98 -12.39
CA ASN A 72 2.75 4.39 -12.75
C ASN A 72 2.07 5.18 -11.63
N THR A 73 1.04 4.60 -11.01
CA THR A 73 0.30 5.23 -9.92
C THR A 73 0.81 4.83 -8.53
N ASN A 74 1.61 3.76 -8.46
CA ASN A 74 2.02 3.09 -7.22
C ASN A 74 0.82 2.65 -6.38
N LYS A 75 -0.24 2.16 -7.05
CA LYS A 75 -1.48 1.69 -6.43
C LYS A 75 -1.87 0.29 -6.92
N CYS A 76 -2.62 -0.42 -6.09
CA CYS A 76 -3.28 -1.65 -6.43
C CYS A 76 -4.64 -1.33 -7.07
N VAL A 77 -4.78 -1.71 -8.34
CA VAL A 77 -5.95 -1.40 -9.19
C VAL A 77 -6.54 -2.68 -9.78
N LEU A 78 -7.75 -2.58 -10.33
CA LEU A 78 -8.31 -3.68 -11.11
C LEU A 78 -7.50 -3.85 -12.42
N PRO A 79 -7.49 -5.06 -13.03
CA PRO A 79 -6.79 -5.29 -14.29
C PRO A 79 -7.16 -4.29 -15.40
N GLU A 80 -8.44 -3.94 -15.49
CA GLU A 80 -8.99 -2.98 -16.46
C GLU A 80 -8.59 -1.52 -16.19
N ASP A 81 -8.16 -1.22 -14.96
CA ASP A 81 -7.77 0.12 -14.52
C ASP A 81 -6.24 0.32 -14.56
N CYS A 82 -5.49 -0.67 -15.05
CA CYS A 82 -4.05 -0.55 -15.25
C CYS A 82 -3.72 0.60 -16.21
N SER A 83 -2.86 1.51 -15.75
CA SER A 83 -2.36 2.60 -16.60
C SER A 83 -1.63 2.05 -17.84
N PRO A 84 -1.66 2.76 -18.98
CA PRO A 84 -0.85 2.40 -20.15
C PRO A 84 0.63 2.27 -19.73
N ASN A 85 1.29 1.18 -20.16
CA ASN A 85 2.71 1.02 -19.90
C ASN A 85 3.47 2.21 -20.51
N GLN A 86 4.24 2.91 -19.68
CA GLN A 86 5.27 3.83 -20.16
C GLN A 86 6.46 2.94 -20.54
N GLU A 87 6.59 2.61 -21.83
CA GLU A 87 7.79 1.93 -22.36
C GLU A 87 9.03 2.81 -22.22
#